data_AF-A0A7C2P217-F1
#
_entry.id   AF-A0A7C2P217-F1
#
_cell.length_a   1.000
_cell.length_b   1.000
_cell.length_c   1.000
_cell.angle_alpha   90.00
_cell.angle_beta   90.00
_cell.angle_gamma   90.00
#
_symmetry.space_group_name_H-M   'P 1'
#
loop_
_entity.id
_entity.type
_entity.pdbx_description
1 polymer ?
#
loop_
_entity_poly.entity_id
_entity_poly.type
_entity_poly.pdbx_seq_one_letter_code
_entity_poly.pdbx_strand_id
1 'polypeptide(L)'
;MLRLLLVTLCLVKHQRLQQRERKEERQGLPLPTPFFPLNHKLQAERFRELMSRNTGFVTWMMNTGYVGGDQLDEKKGIAMKVKISHSTAMLEALFRNEIKWKEDPDFGYLIVDVNAPENSRLLEKVPPEILYPRILYEKQGRLNEYNEWVARIKKEREQFLSKFGVDEKIIKAVLNIK
;
A
#
# COMPACT_ATOMS: atom_id res chain seq x y z
N MET A 1 -9.22 -9.11 10.28
CA MET A 1 -9.48 -7.69 9.94
C MET A 1 -8.18 -7.11 9.39
N LEU A 2 -8.15 -6.61 8.15
CA LEU A 2 -6.90 -6.23 7.46
C LEU A 2 -6.46 -4.82 7.88
N ARG A 3 -5.23 -4.66 8.39
CA ARG A 3 -4.58 -3.37 8.71
C ARG A 3 -3.51 -3.07 7.65
N LEU A 4 -3.34 -1.82 7.16
CA LEU A 4 -2.70 -1.61 5.83
C LEU A 4 -1.88 -0.29 5.62
N LEU A 5 -0.81 -0.32 4.78
CA LEU A 5 -0.05 0.83 4.18
C LEU A 5 0.98 0.56 2.98
N LEU A 6 1.45 -0.67 2.61
CA LEU A 6 2.32 -1.19 1.45
C LEU A 6 3.79 -1.78 1.62
N VAL A 7 4.06 -2.92 2.32
CA VAL A 7 5.45 -3.50 2.46
C VAL A 7 5.75 -4.36 1.24
N THR A 8 6.36 -3.76 0.23
CA THR A 8 7.08 -4.54 -0.78
C THR A 8 8.45 -4.91 -0.23
N LEU A 9 8.77 -6.21 -0.15
CA LEU A 9 10.07 -6.69 0.32
C LEU A 9 11.21 -6.03 -0.47
N CYS A 10 12.16 -5.41 0.24
CA CYS A 10 13.38 -4.91 -0.37
C CYS A 10 14.37 -6.07 -0.57
N LEU A 11 14.28 -6.73 -1.72
CA LEU A 11 15.31 -7.64 -2.24
C LEU A 11 15.61 -7.26 -3.71
N VAL A 12 16.83 -7.56 -4.15
CA VAL A 12 17.42 -7.10 -5.43
C VAL A 12 17.82 -5.62 -5.47
N LYS A 13 18.81 -5.24 -4.66
CA LYS A 13 19.63 -4.03 -4.88
C LYS A 13 20.87 -4.28 -5.78
N HIS A 14 20.93 -5.43 -6.48
CA HIS A 14 22.14 -5.90 -7.19
C HIS A 14 21.95 -6.43 -8.63
N GLN A 15 20.81 -6.17 -9.27
CA GLN A 15 20.67 -6.35 -10.73
C GLN A 15 20.12 -5.06 -11.37
N ARG A 16 20.95 -4.01 -11.43
CA ARG A 16 20.61 -2.69 -11.98
C ARG A 16 20.93 -2.51 -13.48
N LEU A 17 21.30 -3.56 -14.21
CA LEU A 17 21.92 -3.43 -15.55
C LEU A 17 21.25 -4.19 -16.71
N GLN A 18 20.12 -4.89 -16.53
CA GLN A 18 19.53 -5.74 -17.59
C GLN A 18 18.00 -5.62 -17.78
N GLN A 19 17.34 -4.58 -17.26
CA GLN A 19 15.88 -4.41 -17.36
C GLN A 19 15.48 -2.93 -17.57
N ARG A 20 16.06 -2.28 -18.58
CA ARG A 20 15.93 -0.82 -18.80
C ARG A 20 14.83 -0.38 -19.78
N GLU A 21 14.06 -1.32 -20.34
CA GLU A 21 13.18 -1.07 -21.51
C GLU A 21 11.68 -1.39 -21.33
N ARG A 22 11.17 -1.65 -20.12
CA ARG A 22 9.71 -1.73 -19.89
C ARG A 22 9.16 -0.54 -19.13
N LYS A 23 8.40 0.27 -19.86
CA LYS A 23 7.65 1.46 -19.44
C LYS A 23 6.28 1.11 -18.84
N GLU A 24 6.15 -0.09 -18.27
CA GLU A 24 5.00 -0.47 -17.45
C GLU A 24 5.24 0.03 -16.02
N GLU A 25 4.26 0.76 -15.49
CA GLU A 25 4.20 1.17 -14.09
C GLU A 25 4.34 -0.09 -13.24
N ARG A 26 5.42 -0.19 -12.43
CA ARG A 26 5.75 -1.42 -11.69
C ARG A 26 4.70 -1.67 -10.61
N GLN A 27 3.65 -2.37 -10.98
CA GLN A 27 2.63 -2.88 -10.06
C GLN A 27 3.33 -3.86 -9.11
N GLY A 28 3.68 -3.37 -7.91
CA GLY A 28 4.40 -4.09 -6.86
C GLY A 28 3.59 -5.17 -6.16
N LEU A 29 2.68 -5.81 -6.90
CA LEU A 29 1.97 -7.02 -6.50
C LEU A 29 2.96 -8.20 -6.54
N PRO A 30 2.70 -9.28 -5.78
CA PRO A 30 3.50 -10.52 -5.84
C PRO A 30 3.37 -11.26 -7.19
N LEU A 31 2.72 -10.67 -8.19
CA LEU A 31 2.48 -11.22 -9.51
C LEU A 31 2.87 -10.17 -10.55
N PRO A 32 3.35 -10.55 -11.75
CA PRO A 32 4.01 -11.82 -12.04
C PRO A 32 5.44 -11.83 -11.49
N THR A 33 5.73 -12.68 -10.49
CA THR A 33 7.12 -12.92 -10.05
C THR A 33 7.86 -13.85 -11.00
N PRO A 34 9.09 -13.52 -11.44
CA PRO A 34 9.85 -14.37 -12.38
C PRO A 34 10.29 -15.72 -11.77
N PHE A 35 10.17 -15.89 -10.45
CA PHE A 35 10.56 -17.11 -9.72
C PHE A 35 9.39 -18.06 -9.42
N PHE A 36 8.19 -17.78 -9.91
CA PHE A 36 7.02 -18.64 -9.70
C PHE A 36 6.58 -19.28 -11.03
N PRO A 37 6.94 -20.55 -11.29
CA PRO A 37 6.71 -21.19 -12.59
C PRO A 37 5.27 -21.66 -12.82
N LEU A 38 4.41 -21.60 -11.79
CA LEU A 38 3.00 -22.01 -11.87
C LEU A 38 2.09 -20.81 -12.14
N ASN A 39 0.80 -21.05 -12.41
CA ASN A 39 -0.17 -19.97 -12.63
C ASN A 39 -0.26 -19.05 -11.40
N HIS A 40 0.01 -17.76 -11.59
CA HIS A 40 0.04 -16.73 -10.56
C HIS A 40 -1.20 -16.69 -9.63
N LYS A 41 -2.41 -17.05 -10.07
CA LYS A 41 -3.57 -17.11 -9.16
C LYS A 41 -3.35 -18.01 -7.94
N LEU A 42 -2.53 -19.06 -8.08
CA LEU A 42 -2.20 -19.99 -7.01
C LEU A 42 -1.48 -19.31 -5.85
N GLN A 43 -0.73 -18.22 -6.08
CA GLN A 43 -0.13 -17.46 -4.99
C GLN A 43 -1.19 -16.76 -4.14
N ALA A 44 -2.18 -16.13 -4.77
CA ALA A 44 -3.29 -15.46 -4.08
C ALA A 44 -4.19 -16.47 -3.35
N GLU A 45 -4.51 -17.60 -4.00
CA GLU A 45 -5.30 -18.69 -3.42
C GLU A 45 -4.60 -19.32 -2.19
N ARG A 46 -3.30 -19.65 -2.30
CA ARG A 46 -2.54 -20.21 -1.17
C ARG A 46 -2.27 -19.21 -0.07
N PHE A 47 -2.04 -17.94 -0.37
CA PHE A 47 -1.96 -16.90 0.65
C PHE A 47 -3.27 -16.79 1.44
N ARG A 48 -4.42 -16.74 0.74
CA ARG A 48 -5.75 -16.72 1.38
C ARG A 48 -5.97 -17.95 2.27
N GLU A 49 -5.60 -19.14 1.79
CA GLU A 49 -5.69 -20.39 2.55
C GLU A 49 -4.83 -20.37 3.83
N LEU A 50 -3.55 -20.00 3.71
CA LEU A 50 -2.64 -19.91 4.85
C LEU A 50 -3.15 -18.91 5.90
N MET A 51 -3.64 -17.75 5.47
CA MET A 51 -4.24 -16.75 6.35
C MET A 51 -5.55 -17.23 7.00
N SER A 52 -6.36 -18.04 6.31
CA SER A 52 -7.61 -18.58 6.88
C SER A 52 -7.37 -19.68 7.92
N ARG A 53 -6.26 -20.42 7.80
CA ARG A 53 -5.87 -21.47 8.76
C ARG A 53 -5.09 -20.93 9.97
N ASN A 54 -4.35 -19.83 9.81
CA ASN A 54 -3.45 -19.30 10.84
C ASN A 54 -3.95 -17.93 11.36
N THR A 55 -4.91 -17.97 12.28
CA THR A 55 -5.59 -16.78 12.82
C THR A 55 -4.69 -15.85 13.63
N GLY A 56 -3.50 -16.31 14.07
CA GLY A 56 -2.51 -15.51 14.79
C GLY A 56 -1.73 -14.50 13.93
N PHE A 57 -1.80 -14.58 12.59
CA PHE A 57 -1.09 -13.64 11.73
C PHE A 57 -1.81 -12.30 11.58
N VAL A 58 -1.15 -11.22 11.97
CA VAL A 58 -1.54 -9.86 11.62
C VAL A 58 -0.84 -9.46 10.33
N THR A 59 -1.56 -9.53 9.21
CA THR A 59 -1.06 -8.97 7.95
C THR A 59 -1.11 -7.46 8.00
N TRP A 60 0.04 -6.85 7.78
CA TRP A 60 0.17 -5.44 7.47
C TRP A 60 0.81 -5.23 6.12
N MET A 61 0.92 -3.96 5.77
CA MET A 61 1.42 -3.42 4.53
C MET A 61 2.05 -2.06 5.05
N MET A 62 3.23 -1.57 4.61
CA MET A 62 3.81 -0.21 4.83
C MET A 62 4.61 0.37 3.63
N ASN A 63 4.10 1.43 2.97
CA ASN A 63 4.71 2.12 1.81
C ASN A 63 6.13 2.63 2.11
N THR A 64 7.09 2.29 1.26
CA THR A 64 8.50 2.73 1.35
C THR A 64 8.92 3.66 0.19
N GLY A 65 7.97 4.02 -0.68
CA GLY A 65 8.13 4.89 -1.83
C GLY A 65 7.92 6.37 -1.49
N TYR A 66 6.97 6.99 -2.18
CA TYR A 66 6.60 8.39 -2.04
C TYR A 66 5.08 8.51 -1.83
N VAL A 67 4.63 9.71 -1.48
CA VAL A 67 3.22 10.09 -1.37
C VAL A 67 3.03 11.40 -2.13
N GLY A 68 2.00 11.55 -2.96
CA GLY A 68 1.72 12.79 -3.70
C GLY A 68 2.46 12.99 -5.02
N GLY A 69 3.27 12.02 -5.46
CA GLY A 69 4.10 12.10 -6.68
C GLY A 69 5.35 11.22 -6.58
N ASP A 70 6.36 11.52 -7.39
CA ASP A 70 7.64 10.79 -7.44
C ASP A 70 8.83 11.54 -6.78
N GLN A 71 10.06 11.14 -7.12
CA GLN A 71 11.29 11.81 -6.64
C GLN A 71 11.50 13.23 -7.21
N LEU A 72 11.06 13.49 -8.44
CA LEU A 72 11.13 14.83 -9.03
C LEU A 72 10.09 15.74 -8.37
N ASP A 73 8.92 15.20 -8.06
CA ASP A 73 7.85 15.92 -7.38
C ASP A 73 8.17 16.19 -5.89
N GLU A 74 8.94 15.32 -5.24
CA GLU A 74 9.46 15.57 -3.90
C GLU A 74 10.46 16.73 -3.89
N LYS A 75 11.34 16.81 -4.90
CA LYS A 75 12.24 17.96 -5.09
C LYS A 75 11.52 19.27 -5.39
N LYS A 76 10.31 19.22 -5.96
CA LYS A 76 9.43 20.39 -6.16
C LYS A 76 8.63 20.76 -4.91
N GLY A 77 8.68 19.96 -3.85
CA GLY A 77 7.92 20.16 -2.61
C GLY A 77 6.43 19.76 -2.69
N ILE A 78 5.98 19.13 -3.79
CA ILE A 78 4.57 18.69 -3.95
C ILE A 78 4.34 17.23 -3.55
N ALA A 79 5.39 16.42 -3.45
CA ALA A 79 5.34 15.05 -2.95
C ALA A 79 6.21 14.87 -1.69
N MET A 80 5.97 13.81 -0.93
CA MET A 80 6.70 13.48 0.29
C MET A 80 7.40 12.12 0.18
N LYS A 81 8.70 12.07 0.50
CA LYS A 81 9.44 10.82 0.63
C LYS A 81 9.08 10.13 1.95
N VAL A 82 8.69 8.85 1.90
CA VAL A 82 8.64 8.04 3.12
C VAL A 82 10.07 7.69 3.54
N LYS A 83 10.52 8.22 4.68
CA LYS A 83 11.87 8.05 5.23
C LYS A 83 11.92 6.80 6.11
N ILE A 84 13.13 6.24 6.28
CA ILE A 84 13.37 5.06 7.12
C ILE A 84 12.92 5.31 8.57
N SER A 85 13.14 6.52 9.10
CA SER A 85 12.67 6.92 10.44
C SER A 85 11.14 6.78 10.59
N HIS A 86 10.37 7.13 9.57
CA HIS A 86 8.92 6.99 9.58
C HIS A 86 8.53 5.50 9.64
N SER A 87 9.17 4.68 8.80
CA SER A 87 8.96 3.22 8.79
C SER A 87 9.29 2.58 10.14
N THR A 88 10.40 2.97 10.78
CA THR A 88 10.78 2.48 12.10
C THR A 88 9.75 2.88 13.16
N ALA A 89 9.31 4.15 13.18
CA ALA A 89 8.30 4.62 14.14
C ALA A 89 6.95 3.90 13.99
N MET A 90 6.52 3.62 12.75
CA MET A 90 5.30 2.85 12.50
C MET A 90 5.43 1.41 12.98
N LEU A 91 6.57 0.75 12.73
CA LEU A 91 6.83 -0.60 13.24
C LEU A 91 6.86 -0.64 14.78
N GLU A 92 7.49 0.33 15.44
CA GLU A 92 7.49 0.45 16.91
C GLU A 92 6.06 0.52 17.48
N ALA A 93 5.22 1.44 16.97
CA ALA A 93 3.85 1.62 17.45
C ALA A 93 2.97 0.37 17.18
N LEU A 94 3.24 -0.32 16.07
CA LEU A 94 2.55 -1.53 15.64
C LEU A 94 2.90 -2.74 16.52
N PHE A 95 4.17 -2.95 16.86
CA PHE A 95 4.59 -3.98 17.82
C PHE A 95 4.10 -3.71 19.25
N ARG A 96 3.92 -2.43 19.62
CA ARG A 96 3.33 -2.03 20.92
C ARG A 96 1.80 -2.14 20.95
N ASN A 97 1.16 -2.37 19.80
CA ASN A 97 -0.29 -2.33 19.62
C ASN A 97 -0.92 -1.01 20.13
N GLU A 98 -0.18 0.10 20.03
CA GLU A 98 -0.59 1.45 20.47
C GLU A 98 -1.48 2.16 19.43
N ILE A 99 -1.54 1.65 18.19
CA ILE A 99 -2.21 2.32 17.07
C ILE A 99 -3.74 2.23 17.16
N LYS A 100 -4.41 3.39 17.12
CA LYS A 100 -5.85 3.50 16.87
C LYS A 100 -6.13 3.53 15.36
N TRP A 101 -7.08 2.71 14.92
CA TRP A 101 -7.38 2.47 13.51
C TRP A 101 -8.76 3.01 13.12
N LYS A 102 -8.89 3.43 11.85
CA LYS A 102 -10.17 3.69 11.17
C LYS A 102 -10.21 2.99 9.81
N GLU A 103 -11.40 2.81 9.26
CA GLU A 103 -11.58 2.31 7.89
C GLU A 103 -11.23 3.41 6.87
N ASP A 104 -10.48 3.06 5.84
CA ASP A 104 -10.22 3.91 4.69
C ASP A 104 -11.47 3.91 3.77
N PRO A 105 -12.07 5.07 3.47
CA PRO A 105 -13.33 5.11 2.71
C PRO A 105 -13.16 4.67 1.26
N ASP A 106 -11.96 4.87 0.70
CA ASP A 106 -11.68 4.64 -0.70
C ASP A 106 -11.38 3.14 -0.94
N PHE A 107 -10.68 2.46 -0.04
CA PHE A 107 -10.20 1.08 -0.23
C PHE A 107 -10.64 0.05 0.85
N GLY A 108 -11.35 0.45 1.91
CA GLY A 108 -12.02 -0.47 2.86
C GLY A 108 -11.09 -1.20 3.85
N TYR A 109 -9.79 -0.91 3.81
CA TYR A 109 -8.81 -1.44 4.76
C TYR A 109 -8.64 -0.51 5.97
N LEU A 110 -8.06 -1.00 7.06
CA LEU A 110 -7.77 -0.14 8.21
C LEU A 110 -6.48 0.68 8.02
N ILE A 111 -6.58 1.99 8.23
CA ILE A 111 -5.48 2.97 8.29
C ILE A 111 -5.34 3.54 9.71
N VAL A 112 -4.21 4.20 9.97
CA VAL A 112 -3.99 4.94 11.22
C VAL A 112 -4.97 6.11 11.28
N ASP A 113 -5.70 6.24 12.39
CA ASP A 113 -6.56 7.41 12.57
C ASP A 113 -5.75 8.62 13.06
N VAL A 114 -5.34 9.46 12.13
CA VAL A 114 -4.60 10.71 12.38
C VAL A 114 -5.33 11.73 13.28
N ASN A 115 -6.63 11.54 13.53
CA ASN A 115 -7.41 12.41 14.42
C ASN A 115 -7.56 11.83 15.84
N ALA A 116 -7.16 10.58 16.07
CA ALA A 116 -7.28 9.91 17.35
C ALA A 116 -6.15 10.35 18.31
N PRO A 117 -6.45 10.84 19.53
CA PRO A 117 -5.43 11.32 20.46
C PRO A 117 -4.44 10.22 20.88
N GLU A 118 -4.84 8.95 20.85
CA GLU A 118 -3.95 7.79 21.09
C GLU A 118 -2.77 7.75 20.11
N ASN A 119 -2.93 8.26 18.89
CA ASN A 119 -1.89 8.27 17.85
C ASN A 119 -0.97 9.52 17.91
N SER A 120 -1.17 10.45 18.85
CA SER A 120 -0.36 11.68 19.02
C SER A 120 1.15 11.43 19.01
N ARG A 121 1.63 10.48 19.81
CA ARG A 121 3.04 10.06 19.88
C ARG A 121 3.61 9.53 18.56
N LEU A 122 2.76 8.93 17.72
CA LEU A 122 3.17 8.49 16.38
C LEU A 122 3.23 9.68 15.42
N LEU A 123 2.29 10.63 15.54
CA LEU A 123 2.23 11.84 14.73
C LEU A 123 3.40 12.81 14.97
N GLU A 124 3.98 12.82 16.17
CA GLU A 124 5.26 13.49 16.47
C GLU A 124 6.42 12.98 15.59
N LYS A 125 6.41 11.70 15.24
CA LYS A 125 7.47 11.03 14.46
C LYS A 125 7.15 10.88 12.97
N VAL A 126 5.85 10.88 12.61
CA VAL A 126 5.36 10.56 11.26
C VAL A 126 4.30 11.58 10.84
N PRO A 127 4.55 12.40 9.81
CA PRO A 127 3.57 13.37 9.32
C PRO A 127 2.23 12.70 8.93
N PRO A 128 1.08 13.32 9.24
CA PRO A 128 -0.24 12.76 8.94
C PRO A 128 -0.45 12.52 7.44
N GLU A 129 0.20 13.29 6.58
CA GLU A 129 0.22 13.12 5.12
C GLU A 129 0.79 11.77 4.67
N ILE A 130 1.70 11.18 5.44
CA ILE A 130 2.30 9.87 5.13
C ILE A 130 1.42 8.73 5.64
N LEU A 131 0.69 8.96 6.74
CA LEU A 131 -0.24 7.99 7.33
C LEU A 131 -1.58 7.95 6.58
N TYR A 132 -2.05 9.11 6.10
CA TYR A 132 -3.26 9.25 5.29
C TYR A 132 -3.01 10.20 4.10
N PRO A 133 -2.56 9.66 2.95
CA PRO A 133 -2.18 10.41 1.74
C PRO A 133 -3.15 11.49 1.29
N ARG A 134 -4.45 11.29 1.48
CA ARG A 134 -5.51 12.23 1.10
C ARG A 134 -5.28 13.65 1.64
N ILE A 135 -4.74 13.77 2.86
CA ILE A 135 -4.44 15.06 3.51
C ILE A 135 -3.45 15.89 2.71
N LEU A 136 -2.46 15.26 2.06
CA LEU A 136 -1.47 15.96 1.25
C LEU A 136 -2.14 16.62 0.03
N TYR A 137 -3.02 15.88 -0.64
CA TYR A 137 -3.78 16.35 -1.80
C TYR A 137 -4.79 17.43 -1.39
N GLU A 138 -5.48 17.27 -0.26
CA GLU A 138 -6.40 18.27 0.30
C GLU A 138 -5.69 19.59 0.61
N LYS A 139 -4.55 19.55 1.32
CA LYS A 139 -3.73 20.74 1.64
C LYS A 139 -3.19 21.47 0.41
N GLN A 140 -3.02 20.77 -0.72
CA GLN A 140 -2.52 21.34 -1.97
C GLN A 140 -3.63 21.67 -2.99
N GLY A 141 -4.91 21.47 -2.66
CA GLY A 141 -6.03 21.66 -3.59
C GLY A 141 -6.08 20.65 -4.74
N ARG A 142 -5.32 19.54 -4.65
CA ARG A 142 -5.17 18.49 -5.68
C ARG A 142 -6.15 17.32 -5.51
N LEU A 143 -7.30 17.53 -4.87
CA LEU A 143 -8.28 16.46 -4.62
C LEU A 143 -8.79 15.77 -5.89
N ASN A 144 -8.92 16.49 -7.01
CA ASN A 144 -9.33 15.90 -8.28
C ASN A 144 -8.31 14.85 -8.77
N GLU A 145 -7.03 15.19 -8.72
CA GLU A 145 -5.92 14.28 -9.06
C GLU A 145 -5.93 13.03 -8.16
N TYR A 146 -6.20 13.20 -6.86
CA TYR A 146 -6.36 12.07 -5.92
C TYR A 146 -7.52 11.15 -6.32
N ASN A 147 -8.70 11.72 -6.60
CA ASN A 147 -9.88 10.95 -6.97
C ASN A 147 -9.69 10.20 -8.31
N GLU A 148 -9.10 10.87 -9.30
CA GLU A 148 -8.71 10.25 -10.58
C GLU A 148 -7.71 9.11 -10.37
N TRP A 149 -6.71 9.30 -9.51
CA TRP A 149 -5.73 8.27 -9.16
C TRP A 149 -6.37 7.07 -8.44
N VAL A 150 -7.28 7.28 -7.48
CA VAL A 150 -8.02 6.20 -6.81
C VAL A 150 -8.83 5.39 -7.83
N ALA A 151 -9.59 6.06 -8.69
CA ALA A 151 -10.39 5.41 -9.73
C ALA A 151 -9.52 4.61 -10.71
N ARG A 152 -8.40 5.20 -11.16
CA ARG A 152 -7.41 4.56 -12.03
C ARG A 152 -6.82 3.29 -11.40
N ILE A 153 -6.33 3.39 -10.16
CA ILE A 153 -5.68 2.28 -9.46
C ILE A 153 -6.67 1.15 -9.15
N LYS A 154 -7.94 1.44 -8.85
CA LYS A 154 -8.98 0.41 -8.72
C LYS A 154 -9.14 -0.36 -10.04
N LYS A 155 -9.38 0.34 -11.15
CA LYS A 155 -9.54 -0.24 -12.49
C LYS A 155 -8.32 -1.07 -12.92
N GLU A 156 -7.12 -0.55 -12.73
CA GLU A 156 -5.88 -1.26 -13.09
C GLU A 156 -5.68 -2.53 -12.26
N ARG A 157 -5.99 -2.50 -10.95
CA ARG A 157 -5.94 -3.69 -10.09
C ARG A 157 -6.97 -4.75 -10.49
N GLU A 158 -8.20 -4.34 -10.83
CA GLU A 158 -9.23 -5.25 -11.34
C GLU A 158 -8.77 -5.96 -12.62
N GLN A 159 -8.33 -5.18 -13.61
CA GLN A 159 -7.84 -5.70 -14.89
C GLN A 159 -6.65 -6.65 -14.70
N PHE A 160 -5.71 -6.26 -13.83
CA PHE A 160 -4.54 -7.07 -13.52
C PHE A 160 -4.90 -8.40 -12.83
N LEU A 161 -5.73 -8.38 -11.78
CA LEU A 161 -6.09 -9.60 -11.05
C LEU A 161 -6.96 -10.53 -11.91
N SER A 162 -7.88 -9.96 -12.70
CA SER A 162 -8.73 -10.69 -13.65
C SER A 162 -7.90 -11.39 -14.73
N LYS A 163 -6.85 -10.73 -15.26
CA LYS A 163 -5.92 -11.31 -16.25
C LYS A 163 -5.26 -12.61 -15.79
N PHE A 164 -5.04 -12.79 -14.48
CA PHE A 164 -4.48 -14.02 -13.92
C PHE A 164 -5.54 -15.03 -13.45
N GLY A 165 -6.83 -14.69 -13.53
CA GLY A 165 -7.92 -15.58 -13.09
C GLY A 165 -8.02 -15.70 -11.56
N VAL A 166 -7.70 -14.62 -10.83
CA VAL A 166 -7.83 -14.57 -9.36
C VAL A 166 -9.31 -14.61 -8.95
N ASP A 167 -9.62 -15.26 -7.82
CA ASP A 167 -10.97 -15.39 -7.25
C ASP A 167 -11.69 -14.03 -7.12
N GLU A 168 -12.93 -13.96 -7.59
CA GLU A 168 -13.75 -12.74 -7.62
C GLU A 168 -13.91 -12.08 -6.23
N LYS A 169 -13.92 -12.87 -5.14
CA LYS A 169 -13.99 -12.33 -3.77
C LYS A 169 -12.76 -11.53 -3.39
N ILE A 170 -11.58 -11.90 -3.93
CA ILE A 170 -10.34 -11.15 -3.73
C ILE A 170 -10.41 -9.84 -4.55
N ILE A 171 -10.94 -9.90 -5.78
CA ILE A 171 -11.11 -8.72 -6.65
C ILE A 171 -12.08 -7.71 -6.00
N LYS A 172 -13.27 -8.15 -5.56
CA LYS A 172 -14.25 -7.30 -4.85
C LYS A 172 -13.67 -6.63 -3.61
N ALA A 173 -12.91 -7.37 -2.81
CA ALA A 173 -12.22 -6.83 -1.63
C ALA A 173 -11.19 -5.74 -1.98
N VAL A 174 -10.44 -5.89 -3.10
CA VAL A 174 -9.46 -4.90 -3.56
C VAL A 174 -10.11 -3.61 -4.10
N LEU A 175 -11.35 -3.70 -4.57
CA LEU A 175 -12.13 -2.58 -5.10
C LEU A 175 -12.98 -1.86 -4.05
N ASN A 176 -13.04 -2.40 -2.82
CA ASN A 176 -13.98 -2.00 -1.77
C ASN A 176 -15.46 -2.07 -2.23
N ILE A 177 -15.82 -3.16 -2.91
CA ILE A 177 -17.20 -3.47 -3.30
C ILE A 177 -17.76 -4.46 -2.28
N LYS A 178 -18.88 -4.10 -1.65
CA LYS A 178 -19.59 -4.92 -0.65
C LYS A 178 -20.49 -5.97 -1.30
#